data_AF-A0A6G8PVQ4-F1
#
_entry.id   AF-A0A6G8PVQ4-F1
#
_cell.length_a   1.000
_cell.length_b   1.000
_cell.length_c   1.000
_cell.angle_alpha   90.00
_cell.angle_beta   90.00
_cell.angle_gamma   90.00
#
_symmetry.space_group_name_H-M   'P 1'
#
loop_
_entity.id
_entity.type
_entity.pdbx_description
1 polymer ?
#
loop_
_entity_poly.entity_id
_entity_poly.type
_entity_poly.pdbx_seq_one_letter_code
_entity_poly.pdbx_strand_id
1 'polypeptide(L)'
;MPGPERRPPSLGYEFDREAEARARAAELDRRFAREEIVGLRVYRVRWSGNYIVEATFADDVPQGRMRDARALLGESGVPVHPDDLTDYKRASEGGGLPGWMRRFFGGQ
;
A
#
# COMPACT_ATOMS: atom_id res chain seq x y z
N MET A 1 -4.46 -4.65 -30.92
CA MET A 1 -3.61 -5.06 -29.80
C MET A 1 -4.28 -4.57 -28.53
N PRO A 2 -4.89 -5.42 -27.67
CA PRO A 2 -5.22 -4.96 -26.33
C PRO A 2 -3.90 -4.57 -25.64
N GLY A 3 -3.81 -3.34 -25.15
CA GLY A 3 -2.67 -2.91 -24.34
C GLY A 3 -2.51 -3.84 -23.14
N PRO A 4 -1.30 -4.02 -22.60
CA PRO A 4 -1.12 -4.83 -21.40
C PRO A 4 -2.14 -4.32 -20.37
N GLU A 5 -2.93 -5.23 -19.80
CA GLU A 5 -3.84 -4.91 -18.71
C GLU A 5 -2.99 -4.22 -17.63
N ARG A 6 -2.99 -2.88 -17.62
CA ARG A 6 -2.23 -2.12 -16.65
C ARG A 6 -2.91 -2.37 -15.34
N ARG A 7 -2.35 -3.33 -14.59
CA ARG A 7 -2.70 -3.45 -13.19
C ARG A 7 -2.41 -2.09 -12.57
N PRO A 8 -3.36 -1.53 -11.80
CA PRO A 8 -3.16 -0.24 -11.18
C PRO A 8 -1.82 -0.26 -10.43
N PRO A 9 -0.94 0.72 -10.65
CA PRO A 9 0.39 0.73 -10.08
C PRO A 9 0.26 0.71 -8.55
N SER A 10 0.77 -0.36 -7.96
CA SER A 10 0.74 -0.58 -6.52
C SER A 10 2.14 -0.40 -5.97
N LEU A 11 2.28 0.42 -4.93
CA LEU A 11 3.53 0.62 -4.21
C LEU A 11 3.44 -0.07 -2.86
N GLY A 12 4.46 -0.88 -2.57
CA GLY A 12 4.60 -1.59 -1.33
C GLY A 12 5.87 -1.19 -0.61
N TYR A 13 5.78 -0.89 0.68
CA TYR A 13 6.94 -0.64 1.51
C TYR A 13 6.84 -1.38 2.83
N GLU A 14 7.96 -1.98 3.24
CA GLU A 14 8.11 -2.70 4.50
C GLU A 14 8.66 -1.80 5.59
N PHE A 15 8.13 -1.95 6.80
CA PHE A 15 8.52 -1.25 8.01
C PHE A 15 8.68 -2.26 9.16
N ASP A 16 9.72 -2.08 9.98
CA ASP A 16 9.93 -2.87 11.20
C ASP A 16 8.84 -2.64 12.25
N ARG A 17 8.32 -1.40 12.33
CA ARG A 17 7.40 -0.97 13.39
C ARG A 17 6.02 -0.63 12.86
N GLU A 18 4.99 -1.09 13.59
CA GLU A 18 3.59 -0.77 13.28
C GLU A 18 3.32 0.73 13.28
N ALA A 19 3.85 1.44 14.28
CA ALA A 19 3.63 2.87 14.45
C ALA A 19 4.15 3.67 13.25
N GLU A 20 5.28 3.26 12.68
CA GLU A 20 5.87 3.90 11.50
C GLU A 20 5.03 3.61 10.26
N ALA A 21 4.68 2.34 10.03
CA ALA A 21 3.81 1.94 8.92
C ALA A 21 2.48 2.70 8.95
N ARG A 22 1.86 2.84 10.13
CA ARG A 22 0.62 3.59 10.33
C ARG A 22 0.81 5.09 10.11
N ALA A 23 1.89 5.67 10.63
CA ALA A 23 2.18 7.09 10.43
C ALA A 23 2.33 7.42 8.94
N ARG A 24 3.07 6.58 8.19
CA ARG A 24 3.27 6.75 6.75
C ARG A 24 2.00 6.54 5.93
N ALA A 25 1.19 5.55 6.27
CA ALA A 25 -0.12 5.37 5.66
C ALA A 25 -1.05 6.57 5.91
N ALA A 26 -1.11 7.06 7.15
CA ALA A 26 -1.89 8.26 7.47
C ALA A 26 -1.34 9.51 6.76
N GLU A 27 -0.04 9.60 6.54
CA GLU A 27 0.57 10.69 5.79
C GLU A 27 0.23 10.62 4.29
N LEU A 28 0.20 9.41 3.71
CA LEU A 28 -0.30 9.21 2.34
C LEU A 28 -1.77 9.62 2.22
N ASP A 29 -2.64 9.17 3.12
CA ASP A 29 -4.07 9.52 3.11
C ASP A 29 -4.31 11.03 3.24
N ARG A 30 -3.43 11.75 3.94
CA ARG A 30 -3.50 13.21 4.06
C ARG A 30 -2.97 13.96 2.84
N ARG A 31 -1.92 13.46 2.19
CA ARG A 31 -1.23 14.13 1.08
C ARG A 31 -1.83 13.83 -0.29
N PHE A 32 -2.46 12.67 -0.43
CA PHE A 32 -3.05 12.19 -1.68
C PHE A 32 -4.56 12.19 -1.59
N ALA A 33 -5.22 12.60 -2.66
CA ALA A 33 -6.67 12.54 -2.73
C ALA A 33 -7.15 11.08 -2.83
N ARG A 34 -8.39 10.84 -2.39
CA ARG A 34 -9.09 9.55 -2.56
C ARG A 34 -9.20 9.13 -4.03
N GLU A 35 -9.14 10.09 -4.95
CA GLU A 35 -9.13 9.86 -6.40
C GLU A 35 -7.75 9.39 -6.90
N GLU A 36 -6.67 9.73 -6.19
CA GLU A 36 -5.31 9.32 -6.52
C GLU A 36 -4.97 7.96 -5.92
N ILE A 37 -5.28 7.75 -4.64
CA ILE A 37 -5.09 6.47 -3.95
C ILE A 37 -6.45 5.80 -3.80
N VAL A 38 -6.72 4.85 -4.69
CA VAL A 38 -7.96 4.05 -4.70
C VAL A 38 -7.95 2.93 -3.67
N GLY A 39 -6.77 2.59 -3.13
CA GLY A 39 -6.63 1.60 -2.07
C GLY A 39 -5.41 1.87 -1.21
N LEU A 40 -5.59 1.87 0.11
CA LEU A 40 -4.50 1.95 1.07
C LEU A 40 -4.68 0.86 2.13
N ARG A 41 -3.66 0.05 2.34
CA ARG A 41 -3.67 -1.08 3.27
C ARG A 41 -2.38 -1.12 4.06
N VAL A 42 -2.47 -1.45 5.34
CA VAL A 42 -1.30 -1.84 6.14
C VAL A 42 -1.57 -3.21 6.75
N TYR A 43 -0.60 -4.11 6.71
CA TYR A 43 -0.76 -5.45 7.26
C TYR A 43 0.55 -5.96 7.85
N ARG A 44 0.42 -6.86 8.83
CA ARG A 44 1.56 -7.49 9.47
C ARG A 44 1.90 -8.80 8.78
N VAL A 45 3.17 -8.95 8.42
CA VAL A 45 3.74 -10.13 7.82
C VAL A 45 4.03 -11.15 8.92
N ARG A 46 3.38 -12.32 8.90
CA ARG A 46 3.42 -13.28 10.02
C ARG A 46 4.79 -13.90 10.28
N TRP A 47 5.55 -14.20 9.23
CA TRP A 47 6.85 -14.86 9.33
C TRP A 47 8.00 -13.90 9.68
N SER A 48 7.93 -12.64 9.24
CA SER A 48 8.96 -11.63 9.56
C SER A 48 8.61 -10.82 10.82
N GLY A 49 7.33 -10.65 11.10
CA GLY A 49 6.83 -9.74 12.15
C GLY A 49 6.71 -8.28 11.70
N ASN A 50 7.26 -7.95 10.52
CA ASN A 50 7.25 -6.63 9.88
C ASN A 50 5.85 -6.20 9.41
N TYR A 51 5.74 -4.93 9.06
CA TYR A 51 4.50 -4.29 8.59
C TYR A 51 4.68 -3.78 7.17
N ILE A 52 3.74 -4.10 6.30
CA ILE A 52 3.73 -3.67 4.90
C ILE A 52 2.68 -2.60 4.73
N VAL A 53 3.05 -1.47 4.13
CA VAL A 53 2.14 -0.45 3.62
C VAL A 53 2.01 -0.65 2.12
N GLU A 54 0.80 -1.01 1.67
CA GLU A 54 0.42 -1.13 0.27
C GLU A 54 -0.47 0.06 -0.11
N ALA A 55 -0.03 0.85 -1.09
CA ALA A 55 -0.79 1.93 -1.69
C ALA A 55 -1.07 1.60 -3.17
N THR A 56 -2.34 1.48 -3.53
CA THR A 56 -2.83 1.28 -4.89
C THR A 56 -3.27 2.63 -5.46
N PHE A 57 -2.61 3.04 -6.54
CA PHE A 57 -2.91 4.29 -7.24
C PHE A 57 -3.89 4.07 -8.39
N ALA A 58 -4.65 5.10 -8.75
CA ALA A 58 -5.43 5.09 -9.99
C ALA A 58 -4.50 5.06 -11.23
N ASP A 59 -4.99 4.54 -12.37
CA ASP A 59 -4.17 4.42 -13.60
C ASP A 59 -3.72 5.78 -14.16
N ASP A 60 -4.51 6.83 -13.90
CA ASP A 60 -4.26 8.18 -14.40
C ASP A 60 -3.35 9.02 -13.47
N VAL A 61 -2.88 8.45 -12.35
CA VAL A 61 -2.02 9.21 -11.43
C VAL A 61 -0.72 9.60 -12.12
N PRO A 62 -0.33 10.90 -12.08
CA PRO A 62 0.90 11.33 -12.73
C PRO A 62 2.14 10.72 -12.07
N GLN A 63 3.13 10.38 -12.88
CA GLN A 63 4.41 9.77 -12.42
C GLN A 63 5.10 10.60 -11.32
N GLY A 64 4.95 11.93 -11.33
CA GLY A 64 5.45 12.82 -10.26
C GLY A 64 4.84 12.51 -8.90
N ARG A 65 3.53 12.25 -8.84
CA ARG A 65 2.81 11.88 -7.61
C ARG A 65 3.27 10.53 -7.08
N MET A 66 3.45 9.55 -7.97
CA MET A 66 4.02 8.26 -7.57
C MET A 66 5.45 8.40 -7.02
N ARG A 67 6.26 9.30 -7.60
CA ARG A 67 7.61 9.57 -7.10
C ARG A 67 7.59 10.21 -5.70
N ASP A 68 6.67 11.13 -5.45
CA ASP A 68 6.44 11.71 -4.11
C ASP A 68 6.05 10.65 -3.09
N ALA A 69 5.13 9.74 -3.44
CA ALA A 69 4.74 8.63 -2.57
C ALA A 69 5.92 7.69 -2.27
N ARG A 70 6.73 7.38 -3.30
CA ARG A 70 7.96 6.58 -3.14
C ARG A 70 8.97 7.26 -2.24
N ALA A 71 9.15 8.57 -2.39
CA ALA A 71 10.05 9.33 -1.53
C ALA A 71 9.57 9.26 -0.08
N LEU A 72 8.29 9.53 0.17
CA LEU A 72 7.68 9.53 1.50
C LEU A 72 7.76 8.17 2.20
N LEU A 73 7.42 7.09 1.50
CA LEU A 73 7.51 5.75 2.07
C LEU A 73 8.98 5.31 2.23
N GLY A 74 9.85 5.71 1.31
CA GLY A 74 11.28 5.39 1.33
C GLY A 74 12.09 6.13 2.39
N GLU A 75 11.54 7.16 3.05
CA GLU A 75 12.23 7.83 4.16
C GLU A 75 12.48 6.90 5.36
N SER A 76 11.66 5.87 5.54
CA SER A 76 11.75 4.97 6.69
C SER A 76 11.37 3.52 6.37
N GLY A 77 10.95 3.23 5.14
CA GLY A 77 10.54 1.90 4.70
C GLY A 77 11.44 1.35 3.60
N VAL A 78 11.46 0.02 3.49
CA VAL A 78 12.18 -0.70 2.44
C VAL A 78 11.22 -0.95 1.28
N PRO A 79 11.58 -0.60 0.03
CA PRO A 79 10.70 -0.83 -1.12
C PRO A 79 10.51 -2.33 -1.34
N VAL A 80 9.25 -2.72 -1.49
CA VAL A 80 8.83 -4.10 -1.78
C VAL A 80 8.39 -4.19 -3.22
N HIS A 81 8.88 -5.22 -3.91
CA HIS A 81 8.51 -5.46 -5.29
C HIS A 81 7.02 -5.88 -5.37
N PRO A 82 6.25 -5.41 -6.38
CA PRO A 82 4.82 -5.69 -6.48
C PRO A 82 4.48 -7.19 -6.58
N ASP A 83 5.35 -8.01 -7.16
CA ASP A 83 5.18 -9.47 -7.15
C ASP A 83 5.24 -10.04 -5.72
N ASP A 84 6.17 -9.57 -4.89
CA ASP A 84 6.29 -9.98 -3.48
C ASP A 84 5.10 -9.52 -2.63
N LEU A 85 4.43 -8.41 -2.98
CA LEU A 85 3.21 -7.98 -2.27
C LEU A 85 2.11 -9.04 -2.32
N THR A 86 1.99 -9.73 -3.44
CA THR A 86 1.02 -10.83 -3.60
C THR A 86 1.34 -11.98 -2.64
N ASP A 87 2.63 -12.29 -2.47
CA ASP A 87 3.10 -13.32 -1.56
C ASP A 87 2.91 -12.91 -0.08
N TYR A 88 3.28 -11.68 0.28
CA TYR A 88 3.07 -11.14 1.61
C TYR A 88 1.59 -11.04 1.98
N LYS A 89 0.72 -10.72 1.01
CA LYS A 89 -0.72 -10.72 1.23
C LYS A 89 -1.19 -12.12 1.60
N ARG A 90 -0.83 -13.14 0.81
CA ARG A 90 -1.14 -14.54 1.10
C ARG A 90 -0.61 -14.98 2.48
N ALA A 91 0.56 -14.50 2.88
CA ALA A 91 1.14 -14.75 4.18
C ALA A 91 0.39 -14.11 5.36
N SER A 92 -0.33 -13.01 5.10
CA SER A 92 -1.16 -12.33 6.09
C SER A 92 -2.55 -12.96 6.25
N GLU A 93 -3.05 -13.71 5.25
CA GLU A 93 -4.43 -14.26 5.22
C GLU A 93 -4.71 -15.38 6.25
N GLY A 94 -3.72 -15.82 7.03
CA GLY A 94 -3.92 -16.74 8.16
C GLY A 94 -4.32 -16.09 9.49
N GLY A 95 -4.37 -14.75 9.58
CA GLY A 95 -4.71 -14.00 10.79
C GLY A 95 -5.72 -12.92 10.47
N GLY A 96 -6.96 -13.09 10.93
CA GLY A 96 -8.10 -12.22 10.63
C GLY A 96 -7.76 -10.74 10.63
N LEU A 97 -8.25 -10.07 9.58
CA LEU A 97 -8.23 -8.63 9.36
C LEU A 97 -8.37 -7.85 10.68
N PRO A 98 -7.31 -7.20 11.20
CA PRO A 98 -7.48 -6.27 12.30
C PRO A 98 -8.35 -5.10 11.81
N GLY A 99 -9.39 -4.80 12.59
CA GLY A 99 -10.59 -4.03 12.23
C GLY A 99 -10.43 -2.55 11.83
N TRP A 100 -9.26 -2.11 11.37
CA TRP A 100 -9.10 -0.79 10.75
C TRP A 100 -9.10 -0.87 9.21
N MET A 101 -9.01 -2.07 8.62
CA MET A 101 -9.09 -2.34 7.17
C MET A 101 -10.53 -2.21 6.60
N ARG A 102 -11.40 -1.38 7.19
CA ARG A 102 -12.83 -1.30 6.85
C ARG A 102 -13.29 0.06 6.32
N ARG A 103 -12.50 0.65 5.44
CA ARG A 103 -12.89 1.81 4.62
C ARG A 103 -11.96 1.75 3.43
N PHE A 104 -12.31 1.08 2.34
CA PHE A 104 -12.53 1.71 1.02
C PHE A 104 -13.30 0.77 0.05
N PHE A 105 -14.06 -0.22 0.53
CA PHE A 105 -14.98 -0.99 -0.31
C PHE A 105 -16.41 -0.96 0.24
N GLY A 106 -17.28 -0.17 -0.42
CA GLY A 106 -18.74 -0.26 -0.35
C GLY A 106 -19.49 0.98 0.16
N GLY A 107 -20.25 1.64 -0.72
CA GLY A 107 -21.47 2.36 -0.34
C GLY A 107 -21.77 3.71 -1.00
N GLN A 108 -21.98 3.75 -2.33
CA GLN A 108 -23.22 4.23 -2.99
C GLN A 108 -23.08 4.16 -4.51
#